data_AF-A0A533USK6-F1
#
_entry.id   AF-A0A533USK6-F1
#
_cell.length_a   1.000
_cell.length_b   1.000
_cell.length_c   1.000
_cell.angle_alpha   90.00
_cell.angle_beta   90.00
_cell.angle_gamma   90.00
#
_symmetry.space_group_name_H-M   'P 1'
#
loop_
_entity.id
_entity.type
_entity.pdbx_description
1 polymer ?
#
loop_
_entity_poly.entity_id
_entity_poly.type
_entity_poly.pdbx_seq_one_letter_code
_entity_poly.pdbx_strand_id
1 'polypeptide(L)'
;LQLDRSKVNPILVPDESNWWESKAVFNCSVLNDGKTIHMLYRAIGEYDNYVSRIGYASSNDGLSFIRRKEVAICPEVDYESYGMEDPR
;
A
#
# COMPACT_ATOMS: atom_id res chain seq x y z
N LEU A 1 -27.44 4.58 -1.34
CA LEU A 1 -26.57 3.73 -0.49
C LEU A 1 -26.15 4.56 0.71
N GLN A 2 -26.41 4.09 1.93
CA GLN A 2 -25.83 4.70 3.14
C GLN A 2 -24.55 3.94 3.46
N LEU A 3 -23.44 4.67 3.63
CA LEU A 3 -22.12 4.10 3.88
C LEU A 3 -21.63 4.53 5.26
N ASP A 4 -21.30 3.55 6.10
CA ASP A 4 -20.67 3.80 7.38
C ASP A 4 -19.15 3.78 7.22
N ARG A 5 -18.51 4.90 7.57
CA ARG A 5 -17.05 5.01 7.57
C ARG A 5 -16.50 4.62 8.93
N SER A 6 -15.41 3.85 8.92
CA SER A 6 -14.70 3.53 10.15
C SER A 6 -14.16 4.79 10.83
N LYS A 7 -14.23 4.83 12.17
CA LYS A 7 -13.64 5.89 12.99
C LYS A 7 -12.11 5.83 13.03
N VAL A 8 -11.52 4.71 12.63
CA VAL A 8 -10.05 4.53 12.60
C VAL A 8 -9.42 4.96 11.27
N ASN A 9 -10.21 5.49 10.34
CA ASN A 9 -9.65 6.08 9.13
C ASN A 9 -8.73 7.27 9.46
N PRO A 10 -7.61 7.45 8.74
CA PRO A 10 -7.09 6.58 7.67
C PRO A 10 -6.50 5.25 8.17
N ILE A 11 -6.77 4.15 7.44
CA ILE A 11 -6.27 2.80 7.79
C ILE A 11 -4.75 2.67 7.64
N LEU A 12 -4.19 3.31 6.60
CA LEU A 12 -2.76 3.42 6.39
C LEU A 12 -2.39 4.88 6.16
N VAL A 13 -1.25 5.28 6.71
CA VAL A 13 -0.60 6.58 6.49
C VAL A 13 0.86 6.34 6.10
N PRO A 14 1.51 7.28 5.39
CA PRO A 14 2.92 7.17 5.05
C PRO A 14 3.80 6.90 6.27
N ASP A 15 4.88 6.15 6.08
CA ASP A 15 5.88 5.92 7.12
C ASP A 15 7.16 6.68 6.75
N GLU A 16 7.40 7.82 7.40
CA GLU A 16 8.58 8.64 7.13
C GLU A 16 9.90 7.92 7.41
N SER A 17 9.89 6.86 8.21
CA SER A 17 11.08 6.04 8.48
C SER A 17 11.41 5.05 7.36
N ASN A 18 10.48 4.85 6.42
CA ASN A 18 10.62 3.90 5.32
C ASN A 18 10.63 4.62 3.97
N TRP A 19 11.83 4.77 3.38
CA TRP A 19 12.08 5.69 2.27
C TRP A 19 11.09 5.55 1.10
N TRP A 20 10.69 4.33 0.74
CA TRP A 20 9.89 4.04 -0.44
C TRP A 20 8.38 4.29 -0.28
N GLU A 21 7.91 4.45 0.95
CA GLU A 21 6.51 4.77 1.29
C GLU A 21 6.38 6.05 2.13
N SER A 22 7.44 6.85 2.18
CA SER A 22 7.56 7.99 3.08
C SER A 22 6.69 9.20 2.72
N LYS A 23 6.10 9.25 1.51
CA LYS A 23 5.33 10.40 1.03
C LYS A 23 3.84 10.14 0.85
N ALA A 24 3.46 8.99 0.31
CA ALA A 24 2.06 8.62 0.14
C ALA A 24 1.87 7.10 0.16
N VAL A 25 0.75 6.65 0.71
CA VAL A 25 0.25 5.26 0.59
C VAL A 25 -1.25 5.29 0.27
N PHE A 26 -1.67 4.60 -0.80
CA PHE A 26 -3.04 4.71 -1.33
C PHE A 26 -3.36 3.61 -2.36
N ASN A 27 -4.53 3.69 -3.00
CA ASN A 27 -4.98 2.85 -4.12
C ASN A 27 -4.76 1.33 -3.98
N CYS A 28 -4.98 0.79 -2.77
CA CYS A 28 -4.75 -0.61 -2.49
C CYS A 28 -5.73 -1.58 -3.19
N SER A 29 -5.30 -2.83 -3.36
CA SER A 29 -6.17 -4.01 -3.50
C SER A 29 -6.14 -4.84 -2.23
N VAL A 30 -7.22 -5.59 -2.01
CA VAL A 30 -7.42 -6.44 -0.85
C VAL A 30 -7.94 -7.82 -1.28
N LEU A 31 -7.32 -8.87 -0.75
CA LEU A 31 -7.78 -10.26 -0.85
C LEU A 31 -8.05 -10.78 0.57
N ASN A 32 -9.18 -11.46 0.77
CA ASN A 32 -9.48 -12.18 2.01
C ASN A 32 -9.52 -13.68 1.73
N ASP A 33 -8.61 -14.45 2.32
CA ASP A 33 -8.52 -15.91 2.15
C ASP A 33 -9.37 -16.70 3.17
N GLY A 34 -10.16 -16.01 4.00
CA GLY A 34 -10.98 -16.56 5.07
C GLY A 34 -10.30 -16.60 6.44
N LYS A 35 -8.99 -16.34 6.51
CA LYS A 35 -8.21 -16.24 7.76
C LYS A 35 -7.51 -14.90 7.89
N THR A 36 -7.01 -14.38 6.77
CA THR A 36 -6.19 -13.18 6.71
C THR A 36 -6.66 -12.30 5.56
N ILE A 37 -6.68 -11.01 5.84
CA ILE A 37 -6.90 -9.95 4.87
C ILE A 37 -5.53 -9.49 4.41
N HIS A 38 -5.21 -9.76 3.16
CA HIS A 38 -3.99 -9.35 2.48
C HIS A 38 -4.25 -8.05 1.73
N MET A 39 -3.38 -7.06 1.91
CA MET A 39 -3.45 -5.79 1.21
C MET A 39 -2.16 -5.56 0.44
N LEU A 40 -2.31 -5.27 -0.86
CA LEU A 40 -1.26 -4.68 -1.67
C LEU A 40 -1.60 -3.19 -1.83
N TYR A 41 -0.70 -2.29 -1.44
CA TYR A 41 -0.94 -0.85 -1.50
C TYR A 41 0.11 -0.14 -2.34
N ARG A 42 -0.32 0.87 -3.09
CA ARG A 42 0.59 1.75 -3.83
C ARG A 42 1.28 2.70 -2.85
N ALA A 43 2.57 2.90 -3.04
CA ALA A 43 3.40 3.75 -2.22
C ALA A 43 4.28 4.68 -3.07
N ILE A 44 4.48 5.90 -2.56
CA ILE A 44 5.38 6.91 -3.12
C ILE A 44 6.38 7.31 -2.03
N GLY A 45 7.67 7.28 -2.36
CA GLY A 45 8.76 7.63 -1.46
C GLY A 45 9.38 9.00 -1.70
N GLU A 46 9.15 9.57 -2.88
CA GLU A 46 9.69 10.85 -3.32
C GLU A 46 8.80 11.42 -4.44
N TYR A 47 8.87 12.73 -4.68
CA TYR A 47 8.02 13.41 -5.65
C TYR A 47 8.78 13.97 -6.86
N ASP A 48 10.11 13.75 -6.93
CA ASP A 48 10.95 14.24 -8.03
C ASP A 48 10.75 13.37 -9.28
N ASN A 49 10.78 12.05 -9.12
CA ASN A 49 10.50 11.06 -10.17
C ASN A 49 9.12 10.41 -10.02
N TYR A 50 8.49 10.52 -8.84
CA TYR A 50 7.16 10.01 -8.55
C TYR A 50 7.02 8.49 -8.79
N VAL A 51 8.08 7.72 -8.52
CA VAL A 51 8.07 6.28 -8.84
C VAL A 51 7.22 5.51 -7.83
N SER A 52 6.11 4.95 -8.31
CA SER A 52 5.23 4.08 -7.54
C SER A 52 5.85 2.70 -7.28
N ARG A 53 5.65 2.19 -6.06
CA ARG A 53 6.01 0.83 -5.63
C ARG A 53 4.83 0.19 -4.92
N ILE A 54 4.82 -1.13 -4.83
CA ILE A 54 3.77 -1.87 -4.12
C ILE A 54 4.31 -2.36 -2.78
N GLY A 55 3.65 -1.93 -1.71
CA GLY A 55 3.81 -2.45 -0.36
C GLY A 55 2.83 -3.59 -0.06
N TYR A 56 3.14 -4.36 0.98
CA TYR A 56 2.28 -5.42 1.48
C TYR A 56 1.95 -5.20 2.96
N ALA A 57 0.70 -5.41 3.33
CA ALA A 57 0.25 -5.47 4.71
C ALA A 57 -0.78 -6.58 4.91
N SER A 58 -0.89 -7.07 6.14
CA SER A 58 -1.89 -8.08 6.51
C SER A 58 -2.68 -7.69 7.75
N SER A 59 -3.93 -8.12 7.82
CA SER A 59 -4.83 -7.88 8.94
C SER A 59 -5.69 -9.11 9.23
N ASN A 60 -6.12 -9.26 10.48
CA ASN A 60 -7.10 -10.27 10.88
C ASN A 60 -8.50 -9.65 11.17
N ASP A 61 -8.59 -8.32 11.28
CA ASP A 61 -9.82 -7.59 11.63
C ASP A 61 -10.29 -6.62 10.53
N GLY A 62 -9.48 -6.40 9.50
CA GLY A 62 -9.74 -5.50 8.38
C GLY A 62 -9.58 -4.01 8.71
N LEU A 63 -9.12 -3.68 9.93
CA LEU A 63 -8.96 -2.32 10.42
C LEU A 63 -7.53 -2.02 10.86
N SER A 64 -6.86 -3.00 11.44
CA SER A 64 -5.50 -2.92 11.95
C SER A 64 -4.57 -3.74 11.06
N PHE A 65 -3.68 -3.08 10.33
CA PHE A 65 -2.77 -3.73 9.38
C PHE A 65 -1.33 -3.74 9.90
N ILE A 66 -0.68 -4.89 9.81
CA ILE A 66 0.75 -5.06 10.03
C ILE A 66 1.45 -4.97 8.67
N ARG A 67 2.29 -3.95 8.50
CA ARG A 67 3.07 -3.73 7.27
C ARG A 67 4.33 -4.57 7.24
N ARG A 68 4.68 -5.07 6.05
CA ARG A 68 6.03 -5.56 5.76
C ARG A 68 6.97 -4.37 5.56
N LYS A 69 8.21 -4.46 6.04
CA LYS A 69 9.19 -3.37 5.93
C LYS A 69 9.74 -3.21 4.51
N GLU A 70 9.99 -4.32 3.83
CA GLU A 70 10.52 -4.33 2.48
C GLU A 70 9.40 -4.10 1.45
N VAL A 71 9.76 -3.45 0.34
CA VAL A 71 8.90 -3.34 -0.83
C VAL A 71 8.49 -4.74 -1.31
N ALA A 72 7.22 -4.91 -1.68
CA ALA A 72 6.70 -6.17 -2.20
C ALA A 72 6.93 -6.31 -3.71
N ILE A 73 6.67 -5.23 -4.47
CA ILE A 73 6.91 -5.17 -5.92
C ILE A 73 7.50 -3.79 -6.25
N CYS A 74 8.62 -3.78 -6.95
CA CYS A 74 9.26 -2.57 -7.47
C CYS A 74 9.57 -2.76 -8.96
N PRO A 75 9.82 -1.68 -9.72
CA PRO A 75 10.29 -1.79 -11.09
C PRO A 75 11.55 -2.65 -11.21
N GLU A 76 11.54 -3.64 -12.10
CA GLU A 76 12.67 -4.53 -12.37
C GLU A 76 13.15 -4.45 -13.84
N VAL A 77 12.31 -3.95 -14.74
CA VAL A 77 12.61 -3.84 -16.18
C VAL A 77 12.24 -2.47 -16.76
N ASP A 78 12.82 -2.13 -17.91
CA ASP A 78 12.75 -0.77 -18.47
C ASP A 78 11.33 -0.23 -18.65
N TYR A 79 10.36 -1.07 -19.03
CA TYR A 79 8.98 -0.61 -19.22
C TYR A 79 8.25 -0.31 -17.90
N GLU A 80 8.83 -0.65 -16.75
CA GLU A 80 8.32 -0.37 -15.40
C GLU A 80 8.98 0.86 -14.78
N SER A 81 9.90 1.53 -15.48
CA SER A 81 10.76 2.60 -14.93
C SER A 81 9.99 3.76 -14.29
N TYR A 82 8.73 3.96 -14.68
CA TYR A 82 7.86 5.02 -14.16
C TYR A 82 6.97 4.57 -13.00
N GLY A 83 7.09 3.32 -12.55
CA GLY A 83 6.44 2.82 -11.36
C GLY A 83 5.46 1.67 -11.60
N MET A 84 5.13 0.98 -10.52
CA MET A 84 4.14 -0.09 -10.45
C MET A 84 2.94 0.42 -9.66
N GLU A 85 1.76 0.43 -10.28
CA GLU A 85 0.62 1.20 -9.78
C GLU A 85 -0.64 0.35 -9.58
N ASP A 86 -1.48 0.80 -8.65
CA ASP A 86 -2.90 0.46 -8.54
C ASP A 86 -3.22 -1.04 -8.68
N PRO A 87 -2.64 -1.91 -7.83
CA PRO A 87 -2.79 -3.36 -7.92
C PRO A 87 -4.26 -3.76 -7.79
N ARG A 88 -4.66 -4.90 -8.38
CA ARG A 88 -6.02 -5.46 -8.32
C ARG A 88 -6.00 -6.92 -7.96
#